data_AF-A0A3B0Y4L8-F1
#
_entry.id   AF-A0A3B0Y4L8-F1
#
_cell.length_a   1.000
_cell.length_b   1.000
_cell.length_c   1.000
_cell.angle_alpha   90.00
_cell.angle_beta   90.00
_cell.angle_gamma   90.00
#
_symmetry.space_group_name_H-M   'P 1'
#
loop_
_entity.id
_entity.type
_entity.pdbx_description
1 polymer ?
#
loop_
_entity_poly.entity_id
_entity_poly.type
_entity_poly.pdbx_seq_one_letter_code
_entity_poly.pdbx_strand_id
1 'polypeptide(L)'
;MKNNKNLHPTSLSSQINRQINRMINRLLNNLGYFFILMAAISFNAHASQESFKLKNLKEAQNHNESEPVDLKLYVFDCGQLLVRDISILNPALTQGEHIIFSDACYLIKHPKGTLIWDTGLSDSLLGVPGGVDAGGGLFNLSVSKTLKSQLEEINIDPLSIDYIAFSHLHFDHTGNASYFLNATWLIQEVEYNLAFSPEAEQFFFNPTDYAALQNNDTLKLNGHYDVFGDASVVIVSTPGHTPGHQALYLNLAESGPVILSGDLYHFQQNREEYGFPIFNTKKETVHSFALVDELLDQLNATLWIQHDKPFFDSLNLSPALYQ
;
A
#
# COMPACT_ATOMS: atom_id res chain seq x y z
N MET A 1 92.64 33.82 15.44
CA MET A 1 91.62 34.01 16.50
C MET A 1 90.44 33.10 16.22
N LYS A 2 89.86 32.55 17.28
CA LYS A 2 88.86 31.46 17.35
C LYS A 2 87.55 31.71 16.57
N ASN A 3 86.81 30.60 16.38
CA ASN A 3 85.33 30.43 16.36
C ASN A 3 84.74 30.02 15.01
N ASN A 4 83.75 29.13 14.91
CA ASN A 4 83.27 28.03 15.74
C ASN A 4 82.40 27.19 14.79
N LYS A 5 82.62 25.88 14.70
CA LYS A 5 81.74 24.96 13.95
C LYS A 5 80.49 24.68 14.80
N ASN A 6 79.30 24.97 14.30
CA ASN A 6 78.06 24.42 14.86
C ASN A 6 77.43 23.46 13.84
N LEU A 7 77.61 22.17 14.11
CA LEU A 7 76.80 21.08 13.60
C LEU A 7 75.46 21.10 14.35
N HIS A 8 74.34 21.21 13.63
CA HIS A 8 73.02 20.91 14.21
C HIS A 8 72.71 19.41 13.99
N PRO A 9 72.45 18.64 15.05
CA PRO A 9 71.97 17.28 14.93
C PRO A 9 70.46 17.31 14.65
N THR A 10 70.02 16.80 13.50
CA THR A 10 68.62 16.41 13.31
C THR A 10 68.33 15.25 14.27
N SER A 11 67.55 15.52 15.31
CA SER A 11 67.29 14.57 16.39
C SER A 11 66.52 13.35 15.87
N LEU A 12 66.91 12.18 16.38
CA LEU A 12 66.28 10.87 16.18
C LEU A 12 64.74 10.91 16.40
N SER A 13 64.27 11.81 17.25
CA SER A 13 62.84 12.05 17.51
C SER A 13 62.04 12.52 16.29
N SER A 14 62.66 13.29 15.38
CA SER A 14 61.99 13.80 14.18
C SER A 14 61.74 12.70 13.12
N GLN A 15 62.63 11.70 13.06
CA GLN A 15 62.49 10.57 12.14
C GLN A 15 61.47 9.55 12.66
N ILE A 16 61.45 9.29 13.98
CA ILE A 16 60.48 8.40 14.63
C ILE A 16 59.06 8.96 14.48
N ASN A 17 58.85 10.25 14.71
CA ASN A 17 57.52 10.88 14.54
C ASN A 17 57.02 10.82 13.09
N ARG A 18 57.91 10.92 12.10
CA ARG A 18 57.52 10.75 10.68
C ARG A 18 57.16 9.30 10.35
N GLN A 19 57.82 8.31 10.95
CA GLN A 19 57.45 6.90 10.75
C GLN A 19 56.12 6.56 11.43
N ILE A 20 55.88 7.02 12.65
CA ILE A 20 54.61 6.81 13.37
C ILE A 20 53.45 7.45 12.60
N ASN A 21 53.58 8.70 12.13
CA ASN A 21 52.52 9.36 11.35
C ASN A 21 52.26 8.65 10.01
N ARG A 22 53.28 8.08 9.36
CA ARG A 22 53.09 7.27 8.14
C ARG A 22 52.38 5.95 8.43
N MET A 23 52.61 5.35 9.60
CA MET A 23 51.97 4.10 10.02
C MET A 23 50.51 4.33 10.43
N ILE A 24 50.22 5.42 11.15
CA ILE A 24 48.86 5.87 11.51
C ILE A 24 48.06 6.20 10.25
N ASN A 25 48.63 6.93 9.29
CA ASN A 25 47.93 7.24 8.03
C ASN A 25 47.66 5.99 7.17
N ARG A 26 48.52 4.96 7.23
CA ARG A 26 48.26 3.67 6.57
C ARG A 26 47.15 2.88 7.27
N LEU A 27 47.09 2.91 8.60
CA LEU A 27 46.01 2.29 9.39
C LEU A 27 44.66 3.01 9.16
N LEU A 28 44.64 4.34 9.15
CA LEU A 28 43.44 5.14 8.86
C LEU A 28 42.94 4.95 7.43
N ASN A 29 43.85 4.85 6.45
CA ASN A 29 43.46 4.54 5.07
C ASN A 29 42.89 3.12 4.94
N ASN A 30 43.47 2.12 5.61
CA ASN A 30 42.95 0.74 5.59
C ASN A 30 41.61 0.62 6.35
N LEU A 31 41.38 1.37 7.43
CA LEU A 31 40.06 1.46 8.07
C LEU A 31 39.04 2.17 7.16
N GLY A 32 39.46 3.20 6.42
CA GLY A 32 38.63 3.88 5.42
C GLY A 32 38.15 2.93 4.31
N TYR A 33 39.02 2.04 3.83
CA TYR A 33 38.63 1.01 2.86
C TYR A 33 37.69 -0.05 3.46
N PHE A 34 37.82 -0.39 4.75
CA PHE A 34 36.93 -1.35 5.41
C PHE A 34 35.52 -0.77 5.62
N PHE A 35 35.40 0.53 5.92
CA PHE A 35 34.12 1.23 5.98
C PHE A 35 33.50 1.46 4.59
N ILE A 36 34.30 1.71 3.56
CA ILE A 36 33.80 1.81 2.17
C ILE A 36 33.32 0.45 1.66
N LEU A 37 33.95 -0.65 2.06
CA LEU A 37 33.50 -2.00 1.70
C LEU A 37 32.22 -2.40 2.45
N MET A 38 32.08 -2.06 3.74
CA MET A 38 30.82 -2.26 4.47
C MET A 38 29.70 -1.36 3.93
N ALA A 39 29.99 -0.10 3.59
CA ALA A 39 29.03 0.77 2.93
C ALA A 39 28.64 0.24 1.53
N ALA A 40 29.58 -0.34 0.77
CA ALA A 40 29.30 -0.95 -0.54
C ALA A 40 28.60 -2.32 -0.45
N ILE A 41 28.70 -3.03 0.68
CA ILE A 41 27.95 -4.26 0.96
C ILE A 41 26.55 -3.93 1.53
N SER A 42 26.36 -2.76 2.16
CA SER A 42 25.04 -2.25 2.56
C SER A 42 24.33 -1.42 1.46
N PHE A 43 25.01 -1.06 0.37
CA PHE A 43 24.42 -0.29 -0.75
C PHE A 43 23.87 -1.15 -1.90
N ASN A 44 23.81 -2.48 -1.75
CA ASN A 44 23.30 -3.38 -2.80
C ASN A 44 21.94 -4.04 -2.46
N ALA A 45 21.22 -3.54 -1.45
CA ALA A 45 19.84 -3.95 -1.17
C ALA A 45 18.82 -2.80 -1.27
N HIS A 46 19.22 -1.63 -1.77
CA HIS A 46 18.31 -0.70 -2.43
C HIS A 46 18.55 -0.85 -3.93
N ALA A 47 18.22 -2.03 -4.46
CA ALA A 47 17.86 -2.08 -5.87
C ALA A 47 16.74 -1.07 -6.02
N SER A 48 17.00 0.03 -6.73
CA SER A 48 15.95 0.86 -7.30
C SER A 48 15.09 -0.10 -8.14
N GLN A 49 14.01 -0.63 -7.54
CA GLN A 49 12.98 -1.30 -8.30
C GLN A 49 12.51 -0.25 -9.30
N GLU A 50 12.86 -0.43 -10.58
CA GLU A 50 12.22 0.36 -11.62
C GLU A 50 10.71 0.23 -11.39
N SER A 51 10.02 1.36 -11.28
CA SER A 51 8.57 1.40 -11.21
C SER A 51 8.01 0.48 -12.30
N PHE A 52 7.16 -0.47 -11.91
CA PHE A 52 6.59 -1.42 -12.86
C PHE A 52 5.89 -0.65 -13.99
N LYS A 53 6.17 -1.03 -15.24
CA LYS A 53 5.58 -0.36 -16.40
C LYS A 53 4.32 -1.11 -16.83
N LEU A 54 3.16 -0.49 -16.67
CA LEU A 54 1.85 -1.10 -16.96
C LEU A 54 1.71 -1.65 -18.39
N LYS A 55 2.45 -1.11 -19.36
CA LYS A 55 2.52 -1.66 -20.72
C LYS A 55 2.90 -3.16 -20.76
N ASN A 56 3.56 -3.67 -19.71
CA ASN A 56 3.94 -5.06 -19.58
C ASN A 56 2.77 -5.96 -19.14
N LEU A 57 1.67 -5.41 -18.62
CA LEU A 57 0.51 -6.20 -18.15
C LEU A 57 -0.10 -7.02 -19.29
N LYS A 58 -0.22 -6.44 -20.49
CA LYS A 58 -0.82 -7.18 -21.62
C LYS A 58 0.04 -8.34 -22.07
N GLU A 59 1.35 -8.14 -22.11
CA GLU A 59 2.32 -9.20 -22.44
C GLU A 59 2.29 -10.30 -21.39
N ALA A 60 2.25 -9.93 -20.10
CA ALA A 60 2.14 -10.89 -19.00
C ALA A 60 0.80 -11.62 -18.98
N GLN A 61 -0.31 -10.95 -19.29
CA GLN A 61 -1.62 -11.58 -19.43
C GLN A 61 -1.58 -12.70 -20.47
N ASN A 62 -1.04 -12.43 -21.66
CA ASN A 62 -0.89 -13.44 -22.71
C ASN A 62 0.00 -14.62 -22.27
N HIS A 63 1.06 -14.35 -21.48
CA HIS A 63 1.90 -15.41 -20.91
C HIS A 63 1.10 -16.25 -19.89
N ASN A 64 0.37 -15.60 -18.99
CA ASN A 64 -0.43 -16.25 -17.96
C ASN A 64 -1.63 -17.03 -18.54
N GLU A 65 -2.11 -16.70 -19.74
CA GLU A 65 -3.07 -17.56 -20.46
C GLU A 65 -2.45 -18.92 -20.84
N SER A 66 -1.14 -18.96 -21.14
CA SER A 66 -0.43 -20.19 -21.50
C SER A 66 0.05 -20.99 -20.29
N GLU A 67 0.42 -20.30 -19.21
CA GLU A 67 0.83 -20.89 -17.93
C GLU A 67 0.09 -20.18 -16.79
N PRO A 68 -1.16 -20.59 -16.48
CA PRO A 68 -1.97 -19.92 -15.48
C PRO A 68 -1.36 -19.95 -14.09
N VAL A 69 -1.34 -18.78 -13.45
CA VAL A 69 -1.01 -18.64 -12.04
C VAL A 69 -2.20 -19.08 -11.21
N ASP A 70 -2.00 -19.97 -10.24
CA ASP A 70 -3.02 -20.40 -9.26
C ASP A 70 -3.29 -19.28 -8.23
N LEU A 71 -3.88 -18.18 -8.71
CA LEU A 71 -4.24 -17.01 -7.93
C LEU A 71 -5.67 -17.17 -7.40
N LYS A 72 -5.84 -17.01 -6.09
CA LYS A 72 -7.16 -17.08 -5.44
C LYS A 72 -7.50 -15.75 -4.78
N LEU A 73 -8.73 -15.29 -4.97
CA LEU A 73 -9.29 -14.10 -4.33
C LEU A 73 -10.45 -14.50 -3.41
N TYR A 74 -10.34 -14.19 -2.13
CA TYR A 74 -11.45 -14.25 -1.18
C TYR A 74 -11.98 -12.85 -0.92
N VAL A 75 -13.30 -12.71 -0.86
CA VAL A 75 -13.99 -11.44 -0.55
C VAL A 75 -14.63 -11.56 0.83
N PHE A 76 -14.42 -10.58 1.69
CA PHE A 76 -14.97 -10.54 3.05
C PHE A 76 -15.96 -9.39 3.21
N ASP A 77 -17.00 -9.61 4.01
CA ASP A 77 -17.84 -8.53 4.55
C ASP A 77 -17.13 -7.92 5.75
N CYS A 78 -16.54 -6.75 5.58
CA CYS A 78 -15.84 -6.05 6.65
C CYS A 78 -16.62 -4.85 7.19
N GLY A 79 -17.94 -4.86 7.04
CA GLY A 79 -18.82 -3.84 7.56
C GLY A 79 -19.56 -3.07 6.48
N GLN A 80 -20.35 -2.10 6.96
CA GLN A 80 -21.18 -1.25 6.14
C GLN A 80 -21.25 0.15 6.74
N LEU A 81 -21.31 1.16 5.87
CA LEU A 81 -21.54 2.55 6.24
C LEU A 81 -22.87 3.04 5.67
N LEU A 82 -23.74 3.58 6.52
CA LEU A 82 -24.80 4.46 6.04
C LEU A 82 -24.24 5.87 5.86
N VAL A 83 -24.13 6.33 4.62
CA VAL A 83 -23.76 7.69 4.24
C VAL A 83 -25.02 8.54 4.14
N ARG A 84 -25.13 9.59 4.96
CA ARG A 84 -26.37 10.40 5.05
C ARG A 84 -26.52 11.47 3.97
N ASP A 85 -25.43 11.83 3.31
CA ASP A 85 -25.42 12.84 2.25
C ASP A 85 -24.35 12.50 1.20
N ILE A 86 -24.76 11.94 0.07
CA ILE A 86 -23.87 11.50 -1.01
C ILE A 86 -23.32 12.66 -1.85
N SER A 87 -23.86 13.88 -1.71
CA SER A 87 -23.40 15.05 -2.48
C SER A 87 -21.94 15.42 -2.19
N ILE A 88 -21.42 15.01 -1.02
CA ILE A 88 -20.00 15.17 -0.67
C ILE A 88 -19.09 14.20 -1.45
N LEU A 89 -19.63 13.08 -1.94
CA LEU A 89 -18.94 12.02 -2.69
C LEU A 89 -19.16 12.13 -4.21
N ASN A 90 -20.22 12.82 -4.64
CA ASN A 90 -20.42 13.26 -6.01
C ASN A 90 -21.22 14.58 -6.01
N PRO A 91 -20.56 15.73 -6.24
CA PRO A 91 -21.19 17.06 -6.18
C PRO A 91 -22.27 17.33 -7.22
N ALA A 92 -22.43 16.46 -8.22
CA ALA A 92 -23.51 16.53 -9.19
C ALA A 92 -24.85 16.00 -8.63
N LEU A 93 -24.83 15.28 -7.51
CA LEU A 93 -26.00 14.64 -6.91
C LEU A 93 -26.77 15.55 -5.96
N THR A 94 -28.01 15.15 -5.66
CA THR A 94 -28.90 15.94 -4.81
C THR A 94 -28.48 15.83 -3.35
N GLN A 95 -28.43 16.97 -2.66
CA GLN A 95 -28.12 17.01 -1.24
C GLN A 95 -29.17 16.25 -0.40
N GLY A 96 -28.70 15.47 0.57
CA GLY A 96 -29.55 14.73 1.52
C GLY A 96 -30.05 13.38 1.01
N GLU A 97 -29.63 12.97 -0.19
CA GLU A 97 -29.72 11.56 -0.61
C GLU A 97 -28.72 10.72 0.19
N HIS A 98 -29.16 9.54 0.62
CA HIS A 98 -28.37 8.62 1.43
C HIS A 98 -28.17 7.30 0.71
N ILE A 99 -27.10 6.60 1.05
CA ILE A 99 -26.76 5.29 0.49
C ILE A 99 -26.08 4.45 1.57
N ILE A 100 -26.18 3.13 1.43
CA ILE A 100 -25.41 2.19 2.23
C ILE A 100 -24.22 1.72 1.40
N PHE A 101 -23.02 1.86 1.93
CA PHE A 101 -21.80 1.27 1.39
C PHE A 101 -21.54 -0.09 2.01
N SER A 102 -20.96 -0.98 1.21
CA SER A 102 -20.24 -2.15 1.70
C SER A 102 -18.80 -1.76 2.05
N ASP A 103 -18.19 -2.43 3.01
CA ASP A 103 -16.74 -2.46 3.16
C ASP A 103 -16.24 -3.85 2.80
N ALA A 104 -15.68 -3.96 1.61
CA ALA A 104 -15.07 -5.19 1.14
C ALA A 104 -13.58 -5.20 1.51
N CYS A 105 -13.13 -6.28 2.17
CA CYS A 105 -11.71 -6.62 2.24
C CYS A 105 -11.41 -7.85 1.41
N TYR A 106 -10.15 -8.04 1.07
CA TYR A 106 -9.75 -9.12 0.19
C TYR A 106 -8.51 -9.86 0.69
N LEU A 107 -8.53 -11.19 0.58
CA LEU A 107 -7.34 -12.02 0.71
C LEU A 107 -6.96 -12.57 -0.67
N ILE A 108 -5.73 -12.31 -1.07
CA ILE A 108 -5.15 -12.80 -2.31
C ILE A 108 -4.14 -13.88 -1.95
N LYS A 109 -4.40 -15.13 -2.34
CA LYS A 109 -3.44 -16.23 -2.20
C LYS A 109 -2.77 -16.49 -3.52
N HIS A 110 -1.45 -16.37 -3.52
CA HIS A 110 -0.59 -16.63 -4.66
C HIS A 110 0.41 -17.74 -4.29
N PRO A 111 0.92 -18.56 -5.22
CA PRO A 111 1.90 -19.60 -4.90
C PRO A 111 3.20 -19.11 -4.24
N LYS A 112 3.54 -17.82 -4.40
CA LYS A 112 4.71 -17.16 -3.79
C LYS A 112 4.41 -16.42 -2.48
N GLY A 113 3.15 -16.34 -2.04
CA GLY A 113 2.78 -15.66 -0.81
C GLY A 113 1.33 -15.19 -0.76
N THR A 114 0.95 -14.58 0.35
CA THR A 114 -0.41 -14.13 0.62
C THR A 114 -0.43 -12.62 0.90
N LEU A 115 -1.35 -11.92 0.25
CA LEU A 115 -1.59 -10.49 0.43
C LEU A 115 -2.98 -10.28 1.04
N ILE A 116 -3.08 -9.48 2.10
CA ILE A 116 -4.35 -8.88 2.51
C ILE A 116 -4.43 -7.47 1.91
N TRP A 117 -5.55 -7.17 1.25
CA TRP A 117 -5.85 -5.88 0.63
C TRP A 117 -7.05 -5.25 1.32
N ASP A 118 -6.82 -4.10 1.94
CA ASP A 118 -7.73 -3.45 2.88
C ASP A 118 -8.13 -4.36 4.06
N THR A 119 -8.64 -3.75 5.12
CA THR A 119 -9.00 -4.43 6.37
C THR A 119 -10.31 -3.93 6.98
N GLY A 120 -11.04 -3.07 6.25
CA GLY A 120 -12.41 -2.71 6.56
C GLY A 120 -12.57 -1.87 7.81
N LEU A 121 -13.78 -1.85 8.34
CA LEU A 121 -14.08 -1.27 9.64
C LEU A 121 -13.55 -2.13 10.78
N SER A 122 -13.25 -1.49 11.91
CA SER A 122 -12.76 -2.18 13.09
C SER A 122 -13.74 -3.23 13.60
N ASP A 123 -13.23 -4.44 13.83
CA ASP A 123 -13.98 -5.56 14.44
C ASP A 123 -14.54 -5.19 15.83
N SER A 124 -14.02 -4.15 16.48
CA SER A 124 -14.54 -3.61 17.74
C SER A 124 -15.96 -3.04 17.63
N LEU A 125 -16.44 -2.75 16.41
CA LEU A 125 -17.80 -2.30 16.15
C LEU A 125 -18.83 -3.44 16.13
N LEU A 126 -18.39 -4.70 16.19
CA LEU A 126 -19.30 -5.85 16.19
C LEU A 126 -20.28 -5.76 17.37
N GLY A 127 -21.57 -5.85 17.06
CA GLY A 127 -22.63 -5.96 18.05
C GLY A 127 -22.99 -4.66 18.76
N VAL A 128 -22.50 -3.50 18.31
CA VAL A 128 -22.92 -2.19 18.83
C VAL A 128 -24.34 -1.86 18.34
N PRO A 129 -25.35 -1.77 19.23
CA PRO A 129 -26.73 -1.54 18.81
C PRO A 129 -26.90 -0.17 18.15
N GLY A 130 -27.42 -0.14 16.93
CA GLY A 130 -27.64 1.10 16.17
C GLY A 130 -26.39 1.67 15.49
N GLY A 131 -25.27 0.93 15.51
CA GLY A 131 -24.02 1.37 14.90
C GLY A 131 -23.32 2.50 15.66
N VAL A 132 -22.25 3.03 15.08
CA VAL A 132 -21.46 4.14 15.62
C VAL A 132 -21.43 5.27 14.62
N ASP A 133 -21.78 6.48 15.04
CA ASP A 133 -21.68 7.66 14.18
C ASP A 133 -20.21 8.12 14.05
N ALA A 134 -19.82 8.47 12.83
CA ALA A 134 -18.49 8.96 12.48
C ALA A 134 -18.55 10.13 11.49
N GLY A 135 -17.41 10.78 11.22
CA GLY A 135 -17.34 11.89 10.26
C GLY A 135 -18.26 13.07 10.62
N GLY A 136 -18.38 13.39 11.91
CA GLY A 136 -19.31 14.43 12.38
C GLY A 136 -20.80 14.07 12.25
N GLY A 137 -21.12 12.77 12.16
CA GLY A 137 -22.49 12.25 12.01
C GLY A 137 -22.91 12.00 10.55
N LEU A 138 -22.00 12.22 9.59
CA LEU A 138 -22.25 11.91 8.18
C LEU A 138 -22.38 10.40 7.93
N PHE A 139 -21.62 9.61 8.68
CA PHE A 139 -21.58 8.15 8.56
C PHE A 139 -22.16 7.48 9.79
N ASN A 140 -22.80 6.33 9.60
CA ASN A 140 -23.08 5.39 10.68
C ASN A 140 -22.54 4.02 10.31
N LEU A 141 -21.65 3.54 11.16
CA LEU A 141 -20.78 2.40 10.93
C LEU A 141 -21.36 1.17 11.61
N SER A 142 -21.33 0.03 10.92
CA SER A 142 -21.76 -1.24 11.51
C SER A 142 -20.92 -2.41 10.99
N VAL A 143 -20.60 -3.32 11.89
CA VAL A 143 -19.92 -4.59 11.56
C VAL A 143 -20.83 -5.74 11.99
N SER A 144 -21.12 -6.64 11.05
CA SER A 144 -22.00 -7.80 11.26
C SER A 144 -21.21 -9.09 11.52
N LYS A 145 -20.01 -9.18 10.92
CA LYS A 145 -19.08 -10.30 10.99
C LYS A 145 -17.66 -9.74 11.08
N THR A 146 -16.84 -10.26 11.98
CA THR A 146 -15.45 -9.79 12.10
C THR A 146 -14.58 -10.29 10.96
N LEU A 147 -13.62 -9.49 10.50
CA LEU A 147 -12.58 -9.94 9.57
C LEU A 147 -11.83 -11.13 10.18
N LYS A 148 -11.52 -11.06 11.49
CA LYS A 148 -10.84 -12.15 12.20
C LYS A 148 -11.60 -13.48 12.10
N SER A 149 -12.91 -13.49 12.31
CA SER A 149 -13.71 -14.72 12.24
C SER A 149 -13.77 -15.29 10.82
N GLN A 150 -13.79 -14.42 9.80
CA GLN A 150 -13.80 -14.83 8.40
C GLN A 150 -12.49 -15.46 7.96
N LEU A 151 -11.35 -14.94 8.45
CA LEU A 151 -10.03 -15.54 8.21
C LEU A 151 -9.93 -16.90 8.91
N GLU A 152 -10.41 -17.02 10.15
CA GLU A 152 -10.45 -18.28 10.90
C GLU A 152 -11.28 -19.36 10.17
N GLU A 153 -12.43 -18.98 9.59
CA GLU A 153 -13.30 -19.89 8.83
C GLU A 153 -12.58 -20.57 7.65
N ILE A 154 -11.62 -19.88 7.03
CA ILE A 154 -10.78 -20.42 5.95
C ILE A 154 -9.39 -20.88 6.42
N ASN A 155 -9.20 -21.03 7.74
CA ASN A 155 -7.97 -21.47 8.39
C ASN A 155 -6.75 -20.59 8.10
N ILE A 156 -6.94 -19.27 8.07
CA ILE A 156 -5.87 -18.29 7.90
C ILE A 156 -5.59 -17.59 9.24
N ASP A 157 -4.33 -17.67 9.67
CA ASP A 157 -3.82 -16.87 10.77
C ASP A 157 -3.37 -15.51 10.22
N PRO A 158 -3.90 -14.37 10.73
CA PRO A 158 -3.42 -13.04 10.33
C PRO A 158 -1.90 -12.85 10.46
N LEU A 159 -1.26 -13.55 11.41
CA LEU A 159 0.19 -13.48 11.60
C LEU A 159 1.00 -14.28 10.57
N SER A 160 0.36 -15.11 9.75
CA SER A 160 1.00 -15.83 8.65
C SER A 160 0.88 -15.12 7.30
N ILE A 161 0.29 -13.93 7.26
CA ILE A 161 0.16 -13.13 6.04
C ILE A 161 1.52 -12.53 5.67
N ASP A 162 1.92 -12.69 4.41
CA ASP A 162 3.23 -12.22 3.93
C ASP A 162 3.22 -10.72 3.64
N TYR A 163 2.13 -10.21 3.07
CA TYR A 163 2.00 -8.81 2.66
C TYR A 163 0.69 -8.20 3.12
N ILE A 164 0.74 -6.93 3.52
CA ILE A 164 -0.42 -6.09 3.76
C ILE A 164 -0.32 -4.84 2.89
N ALA A 165 -1.41 -4.50 2.21
CA ALA A 165 -1.52 -3.25 1.48
C ALA A 165 -2.93 -2.69 1.67
N PHE A 166 -3.04 -1.37 1.57
CA PHE A 166 -4.31 -0.69 1.56
C PHE A 166 -4.47 0.09 0.27
N SER A 167 -5.70 0.27 -0.19
CA SER A 167 -5.97 1.25 -1.23
C SER A 167 -5.54 2.64 -0.79
N HIS A 168 -5.83 3.00 0.47
CA HIS A 168 -5.38 4.19 1.16
C HIS A 168 -5.62 4.07 2.68
N LEU A 169 -5.37 5.12 3.47
CA LEU A 169 -5.37 5.06 4.94
C LEU A 169 -6.56 5.72 5.65
N HIS A 170 -7.77 5.70 5.05
CA HIS A 170 -8.98 6.05 5.81
C HIS A 170 -9.41 4.90 6.74
N PHE A 171 -10.27 5.24 7.70
CA PHE A 171 -10.59 4.41 8.87
C PHE A 171 -11.31 3.10 8.51
N ASP A 172 -12.09 3.12 7.43
CA ASP A 172 -12.84 2.01 6.85
C ASP A 172 -12.01 1.10 5.94
N HIS A 173 -10.73 1.41 5.73
CA HIS A 173 -9.78 0.52 5.05
C HIS A 173 -8.77 -0.07 6.02
N THR A 174 -8.55 0.56 7.17
CA THR A 174 -7.44 0.24 8.10
C THR A 174 -7.90 -0.32 9.45
N GLY A 175 -9.21 -0.50 9.65
CA GLY A 175 -9.81 -0.79 10.95
C GLY A 175 -9.32 -2.06 11.65
N ASN A 176 -8.73 -3.00 10.91
CA ASN A 176 -8.14 -4.23 11.46
C ASN A 176 -6.66 -4.41 11.13
N ALA A 177 -5.94 -3.34 10.76
CA ALA A 177 -4.51 -3.35 10.43
C ALA A 177 -3.66 -4.03 11.52
N SER A 178 -4.02 -3.84 12.79
CA SER A 178 -3.29 -4.40 13.95
C SER A 178 -3.22 -5.93 14.03
N TYR A 179 -3.95 -6.67 13.19
CA TYR A 179 -3.87 -8.13 13.15
C TYR A 179 -2.66 -8.65 12.37
N PHE A 180 -2.09 -7.84 11.48
CA PHE A 180 -1.11 -8.30 10.47
C PHE A 180 0.32 -7.84 10.80
N LEU A 181 0.76 -8.04 12.05
CA LEU A 181 2.02 -7.48 12.57
C LEU A 181 3.32 -8.10 12.02
N ASN A 182 3.21 -9.22 11.29
CA ASN A 182 4.36 -9.88 10.64
C ASN A 182 4.42 -9.60 9.14
N ALA A 183 3.36 -9.01 8.56
CA ALA A 183 3.27 -8.81 7.12
C ALA A 183 4.15 -7.64 6.68
N THR A 184 4.78 -7.73 5.51
CA THR A 184 5.45 -6.59 4.89
C THR A 184 4.40 -5.60 4.39
N TRP A 185 4.47 -4.36 4.86
CA TRP A 185 3.53 -3.30 4.46
C TRP A 185 3.94 -2.67 3.14
N LEU A 186 3.11 -2.83 2.11
CA LEU A 186 3.27 -2.22 0.79
C LEU A 186 2.42 -0.94 0.73
N ILE A 187 3.07 0.21 0.55
CA ILE A 187 2.41 1.52 0.60
C ILE A 187 3.11 2.54 -0.27
N GLN A 188 2.37 3.42 -0.95
CA GLN A 188 2.97 4.55 -1.66
C GLN A 188 3.74 5.45 -0.69
N GLU A 189 4.97 5.81 -1.04
CA GLU A 189 5.85 6.61 -0.20
C GLU A 189 5.20 7.94 0.23
N VAL A 190 4.47 8.57 -0.71
CA VAL A 190 3.74 9.82 -0.44
C VAL A 190 2.63 9.64 0.60
N GLU A 191 1.89 8.52 0.55
CA GLU A 191 0.83 8.21 1.52
C GLU A 191 1.44 8.00 2.90
N TYR A 192 2.46 7.15 3.01
CA TYR A 192 3.13 6.87 4.27
C TYR A 192 3.67 8.15 4.91
N ASN A 193 4.35 8.98 4.13
CA ASN A 193 4.99 10.18 4.66
C ASN A 193 3.95 11.19 5.18
N LEU A 194 2.82 11.35 4.50
CA LEU A 194 1.73 12.23 4.95
C LEU A 194 0.97 11.65 6.14
N ALA A 195 0.72 10.34 6.14
CA ALA A 195 0.00 9.62 7.19
C ALA A 195 0.69 9.67 8.56
N PHE A 196 2.01 9.91 8.61
CA PHE A 196 2.76 10.10 9.84
C PHE A 196 3.29 11.54 10.02
N SER A 197 2.79 12.47 9.21
CA SER A 197 3.14 13.89 9.30
C SER A 197 2.15 14.67 10.20
N PRO A 198 2.51 15.90 10.63
CA PRO A 198 1.56 16.82 11.25
C PRO A 198 0.35 17.17 10.36
N GLU A 199 0.43 16.94 9.05
CA GLU A 199 -0.64 17.19 8.09
C GLU A 199 -1.62 16.02 7.91
N ALA A 200 -1.42 14.88 8.60
CA ALA A 200 -2.23 13.66 8.43
C ALA A 200 -3.76 13.91 8.49
N GLU A 201 -4.21 14.69 9.47
CA GLU A 201 -5.64 14.98 9.65
C GLU A 201 -6.26 15.78 8.48
N GLN A 202 -5.46 16.52 7.70
CA GLN A 202 -5.94 17.25 6.52
C GLN A 202 -6.39 16.31 5.40
N PHE A 203 -5.89 15.06 5.42
CA PHE A 203 -6.23 14.00 4.48
C PHE A 203 -7.15 12.94 5.12
N PHE A 204 -7.74 13.25 6.28
CA PHE A 204 -8.59 12.35 7.07
C PHE A 204 -7.89 11.08 7.56
N PHE A 205 -6.56 11.08 7.62
CA PHE A 205 -5.80 9.99 8.19
C PHE A 205 -5.82 10.07 9.71
N ASN A 206 -6.01 8.92 10.35
CA ASN A 206 -5.87 8.78 11.79
C ASN A 206 -4.72 7.80 12.11
N PRO A 207 -3.55 8.30 12.55
CA PRO A 207 -2.39 7.47 12.82
C PRO A 207 -2.62 6.31 13.79
N THR A 208 -3.62 6.39 14.68
CA THR A 208 -3.90 5.29 15.61
C THR A 208 -4.36 4.03 14.91
N ASP A 209 -4.97 4.15 13.73
CA ASP A 209 -5.61 3.03 13.04
C ASP A 209 -4.56 2.08 12.42
N TYR A 210 -3.41 2.63 12.04
CA TYR A 210 -2.29 1.89 11.44
C TYR A 210 -0.97 2.00 12.21
N ALA A 211 -0.95 2.63 13.40
CA ALA A 211 0.26 2.77 14.23
C ALA A 211 0.93 1.43 14.55
N ALA A 212 0.16 0.36 14.67
CA ALA A 212 0.69 -0.97 14.96
C ALA A 212 1.63 -1.48 13.86
N LEU A 213 1.43 -1.04 12.60
CA LEU A 213 2.26 -1.44 11.46
C LEU A 213 3.60 -0.68 11.37
N GLN A 214 3.83 0.36 12.18
CA GLN A 214 5.10 1.12 12.14
C GLN A 214 6.33 0.26 12.45
N ASN A 215 6.15 -0.88 13.11
CA ASN A 215 7.24 -1.81 13.43
C ASN A 215 7.38 -2.94 12.40
N ASN A 216 6.47 -3.03 11.43
CA ASN A 216 6.56 -4.02 10.36
C ASN A 216 7.65 -3.62 9.36
N ASP A 217 8.19 -4.61 8.65
CA ASP A 217 8.92 -4.33 7.42
C ASP A 217 8.01 -3.56 6.46
N THR A 218 8.49 -2.44 5.93
CA THR A 218 7.70 -1.56 5.08
C THR A 218 8.43 -1.34 3.76
N LEU A 219 7.78 -1.70 2.65
CA LEU A 219 8.24 -1.37 1.31
C LEU A 219 7.47 -0.15 0.80
N LYS A 220 8.17 0.99 0.76
CA LYS A 220 7.63 2.23 0.22
C LYS A 220 7.70 2.22 -1.31
N LEU A 221 6.55 2.37 -1.94
CA LEU A 221 6.37 2.31 -3.38
C LEU A 221 6.43 3.70 -4.01
N ASN A 222 6.92 3.76 -5.24
CA ASN A 222 6.95 4.96 -6.06
C ASN A 222 6.28 4.66 -7.40
N GLY A 223 4.94 4.57 -7.40
CA GLY A 223 4.14 4.22 -8.57
C GLY A 223 3.65 2.77 -8.54
N HIS A 224 3.48 2.16 -9.72
CA HIS A 224 2.97 0.79 -9.84
C HIS A 224 3.99 -0.24 -9.35
N TYR A 225 3.48 -1.35 -8.82
CA TYR A 225 4.29 -2.39 -8.21
C TYR A 225 3.72 -3.78 -8.45
N ASP A 226 4.54 -4.68 -8.98
CA ASP A 226 4.20 -6.09 -9.16
C ASP A 226 4.62 -6.86 -7.91
N VAL A 227 3.63 -7.35 -7.16
CA VAL A 227 3.82 -7.92 -5.81
C VAL A 227 4.62 -9.22 -5.86
N PHE A 228 4.42 -10.03 -6.91
CA PHE A 228 5.00 -11.37 -7.01
C PHE A 228 5.95 -11.55 -8.20
N GLY A 229 6.13 -10.53 -9.03
CA GLY A 229 7.08 -10.49 -10.13
C GLY A 229 6.64 -11.27 -11.39
N ASP A 230 5.37 -11.67 -11.46
CA ASP A 230 4.74 -12.35 -12.60
C ASP A 230 3.52 -11.59 -13.14
N ALA A 231 3.33 -10.35 -12.68
CA ALA A 231 2.27 -9.44 -13.05
C ALA A 231 0.84 -9.99 -12.86
N SER A 232 0.67 -11.04 -12.04
CA SER A 232 -0.64 -11.56 -11.65
C SER A 232 -1.33 -10.71 -10.58
N VAL A 233 -0.54 -10.00 -9.76
CA VAL A 233 -1.01 -9.09 -8.70
C VAL A 233 -0.20 -7.81 -8.79
N VAL A 234 -0.83 -6.74 -9.26
CA VAL A 234 -0.16 -5.45 -9.49
C VAL A 234 -0.90 -4.33 -8.77
N ILE A 235 -0.19 -3.69 -7.85
CA ILE A 235 -0.63 -2.44 -7.24
C ILE A 235 -0.49 -1.34 -8.29
N VAL A 236 -1.58 -0.65 -8.58
CA VAL A 236 -1.67 0.44 -9.55
C VAL A 236 -1.82 1.75 -8.79
N SER A 237 -0.78 2.59 -8.74
CA SER A 237 -0.88 3.95 -8.19
C SER A 237 -1.97 4.76 -8.92
N THR A 238 -2.94 5.25 -8.15
CA THR A 238 -4.13 5.97 -8.63
C THR A 238 -4.41 7.17 -7.70
N PRO A 239 -3.49 8.13 -7.58
CA PRO A 239 -3.65 9.27 -6.68
C PRO A 239 -4.86 10.11 -7.05
N GLY A 240 -5.43 10.80 -6.06
CA GLY A 240 -6.57 11.69 -6.28
C GLY A 240 -7.48 11.76 -5.07
N HIS A 241 -8.04 10.62 -4.66
CA HIS A 241 -8.81 10.51 -3.43
C HIS A 241 -7.96 10.82 -2.21
N THR A 242 -6.83 10.12 -2.10
CA THR A 242 -5.69 10.53 -1.27
C THR A 242 -4.44 10.70 -2.14
N PRO A 243 -3.40 11.39 -1.64
CA PRO A 243 -2.19 11.64 -2.41
C PRO A 243 -1.44 10.39 -2.87
N GLY A 244 -1.54 9.28 -2.15
CA GLY A 244 -0.94 8.00 -2.52
C GLY A 244 -1.95 6.86 -2.60
N HIS A 245 -3.21 7.17 -2.93
CA HIS A 245 -4.22 6.16 -3.24
C HIS A 245 -3.72 5.20 -4.33
N GLN A 246 -4.08 3.93 -4.20
CA GLN A 246 -3.71 2.84 -5.10
C GLN A 246 -4.85 1.85 -5.29
N ALA A 247 -4.95 1.28 -6.49
CA ALA A 247 -5.88 0.22 -6.85
C ALA A 247 -5.13 -1.11 -6.98
N LEU A 248 -5.84 -2.24 -7.05
CA LEU A 248 -5.22 -3.55 -7.21
C LEU A 248 -5.72 -4.25 -8.48
N TYR A 249 -4.81 -4.53 -9.41
CA TYR A 249 -5.06 -5.40 -10.55
C TYR A 249 -4.76 -6.86 -10.18
N LEU A 250 -5.67 -7.75 -10.54
CA LEU A 250 -5.59 -9.19 -10.35
C LEU A 250 -5.86 -9.91 -11.67
N ASN A 251 -4.99 -10.83 -12.07
CA ASN A 251 -5.18 -11.67 -13.25
C ASN A 251 -5.65 -13.07 -12.83
N LEU A 252 -6.95 -13.22 -12.60
CA LEU A 252 -7.59 -14.49 -12.25
C LEU A 252 -7.83 -15.31 -13.53
N ALA A 253 -7.47 -16.59 -13.50
CA ALA A 253 -7.49 -17.48 -14.66
C ALA A 253 -8.92 -17.89 -15.08
N GLU A 254 -9.84 -18.11 -14.15
CA GLU A 254 -11.21 -18.56 -14.45
C GLU A 254 -12.21 -17.40 -14.51
N SER A 255 -12.11 -16.47 -13.58
CA SER A 255 -12.99 -15.32 -13.39
C SER A 255 -12.63 -14.15 -14.30
N GLY A 256 -11.44 -14.20 -14.91
CA GLY A 256 -10.87 -13.14 -15.71
C GLY A 256 -10.23 -12.03 -14.87
N PRO A 257 -9.59 -11.06 -15.52
CA PRO A 257 -8.89 -10.00 -14.80
C PRO A 257 -9.85 -9.05 -14.08
N VAL A 258 -9.43 -8.59 -12.92
CA VAL A 258 -10.21 -7.72 -12.03
C VAL A 258 -9.35 -6.53 -11.60
N ILE A 259 -9.95 -5.34 -11.50
CA ILE A 259 -9.37 -4.19 -10.81
C ILE A 259 -10.24 -3.88 -9.59
N LEU A 260 -9.66 -4.02 -8.39
CA LEU A 260 -10.25 -3.53 -7.14
C LEU A 260 -9.96 -2.04 -7.04
N SER A 261 -11.00 -1.20 -7.04
CA SER A 261 -10.83 0.24 -7.23
C SER A 261 -10.29 0.99 -6.03
N GLY A 262 -10.38 0.43 -4.81
CA GLY A 262 -10.40 1.26 -3.62
C GLY A 262 -11.45 2.37 -3.74
N ASP A 263 -11.06 3.57 -3.35
CA ASP A 263 -11.89 4.77 -3.35
C ASP A 263 -11.68 5.67 -4.56
N LEU A 264 -11.08 5.10 -5.62
CA LEU A 264 -11.10 5.75 -6.92
C LEU A 264 -12.56 6.04 -7.33
N TYR A 265 -13.46 5.08 -7.11
CA TYR A 265 -14.91 5.24 -7.23
C TYR A 265 -15.55 4.68 -5.95
N HIS A 266 -16.62 5.29 -5.44
CA HIS A 266 -17.31 4.79 -4.24
C HIS A 266 -18.55 3.97 -4.60
N PHE A 267 -19.26 4.32 -5.67
CA PHE A 267 -20.41 3.58 -6.18
C PHE A 267 -20.51 3.72 -7.70
N GLN A 268 -21.29 2.86 -8.35
CA GLN A 268 -21.39 2.75 -9.81
C GLN A 268 -21.63 4.12 -10.51
N GLN A 269 -22.47 4.97 -9.94
CA GLN A 269 -22.77 6.28 -10.51
C GLN A 269 -21.55 7.23 -10.52
N ASN A 270 -20.60 7.12 -9.56
CA ASN A 270 -19.33 7.86 -9.64
C ASN A 270 -18.58 7.53 -10.94
N ARG A 271 -18.54 6.25 -11.30
CA ARG A 271 -17.87 5.78 -12.51
C ARG A 271 -18.58 6.22 -13.77
N GLU A 272 -19.92 6.17 -13.79
CA GLU A 272 -20.72 6.52 -14.97
C GLU A 272 -20.67 8.03 -15.29
N GLU A 273 -20.67 8.86 -14.24
CA GLU A 273 -20.70 10.32 -14.39
C GLU A 273 -19.32 10.97 -14.30
N TYR A 274 -18.27 10.18 -14.03
CA TYR A 274 -16.94 10.67 -13.64
C TYR A 274 -17.00 11.66 -12.46
N GLY A 275 -17.91 11.39 -11.52
CA GLY A 275 -18.10 12.14 -10.28
C GLY A 275 -17.18 11.63 -9.17
N PHE A 276 -16.68 12.52 -8.32
CA PHE A 276 -15.76 12.18 -7.23
C PHE A 276 -15.94 13.14 -6.04
N PRO A 277 -15.45 12.77 -4.84
CA PRO A 277 -15.63 13.59 -3.65
C PRO A 277 -15.06 15.00 -3.76
N ILE A 278 -15.69 15.97 -3.07
CA ILE A 278 -15.29 17.39 -3.11
C ILE A 278 -13.84 17.63 -2.65
N PHE A 279 -13.31 16.73 -1.82
CA PHE A 279 -11.99 16.83 -1.21
C PHE A 279 -10.90 16.14 -2.03
N ASN A 280 -11.25 15.45 -3.12
CA ASN A 280 -10.28 14.85 -4.01
C ASN A 280 -9.44 15.91 -4.75
N THR A 281 -8.19 15.56 -5.05
CA THR A 281 -7.35 16.34 -5.98
C THR A 281 -7.80 16.11 -7.41
N LYS A 282 -8.66 16.98 -7.93
CA LYS A 282 -9.29 16.88 -9.27
C LYS A 282 -8.35 16.44 -10.40
N LYS A 283 -7.17 17.07 -10.52
CA LYS A 283 -6.24 16.76 -11.62
C LYS A 283 -5.77 15.31 -11.56
N GLU A 284 -5.38 14.84 -10.38
CA GLU A 284 -4.89 13.48 -10.18
C GLU A 284 -6.03 12.47 -10.30
N THR A 285 -7.22 12.75 -9.76
CA THR A 285 -8.40 11.88 -9.93
C THR A 285 -8.74 11.66 -11.40
N VAL A 286 -8.77 12.73 -12.22
CA VAL A 286 -9.07 12.59 -13.66
C VAL A 286 -8.01 11.79 -14.39
N HIS A 287 -6.72 11.95 -14.03
CA HIS A 287 -5.66 11.12 -14.60
C HIS A 287 -5.80 9.65 -14.20
N SER A 288 -6.11 9.38 -12.93
CA SER A 288 -6.33 8.02 -12.41
C SER A 288 -7.55 7.35 -13.05
N PHE A 289 -8.62 8.11 -13.31
CA PHE A 289 -9.76 7.63 -14.10
C PHE A 289 -9.36 7.21 -15.50
N ALA A 290 -8.65 8.10 -16.22
CA ALA A 290 -8.20 7.81 -17.58
C ALA A 290 -7.27 6.58 -17.61
N LEU A 291 -6.40 6.44 -16.62
CA LEU A 291 -5.50 5.29 -16.48
C LEU A 291 -6.29 3.99 -16.29
N VAL A 292 -7.25 3.97 -15.36
CA VAL A 292 -8.03 2.76 -15.08
C VAL A 292 -8.93 2.41 -16.27
N ASP A 293 -9.50 3.39 -16.96
CA ASP A 293 -10.26 3.15 -18.19
C ASP A 293 -9.39 2.50 -19.28
N GLU A 294 -8.17 2.99 -19.47
CA GLU A 294 -7.22 2.38 -20.41
C GLU A 294 -6.88 0.93 -20.03
N LEU A 295 -6.69 0.65 -18.73
CA LEU A 295 -6.39 -0.71 -18.26
C LEU A 295 -7.58 -1.67 -18.43
N LEU A 296 -8.80 -1.22 -18.12
CA LEU A 296 -10.02 -2.00 -18.31
C LEU A 296 -10.17 -2.40 -19.79
N ASP A 297 -9.98 -1.44 -20.71
CA ASP A 297 -10.06 -1.68 -22.14
C ASP A 297 -8.93 -2.60 -22.66
N GLN A 298 -7.68 -2.34 -22.29
CA GLN A 298 -6.53 -3.10 -22.80
C GLN A 298 -6.51 -4.54 -22.28
N LEU A 299 -6.88 -4.74 -21.02
CA LEU A 299 -6.78 -6.03 -20.34
C LEU A 299 -8.10 -6.80 -20.38
N ASN A 300 -9.18 -6.20 -20.88
CA ASN A 300 -10.54 -6.74 -20.78
C ASN A 300 -10.87 -7.12 -19.33
N ALA A 301 -10.48 -6.24 -18.40
CA ALA A 301 -10.65 -6.44 -16.97
C ALA A 301 -12.03 -5.95 -16.53
N THR A 302 -12.56 -6.53 -15.45
CA THR A 302 -13.76 -6.02 -14.78
C THR A 302 -13.37 -5.10 -13.64
N LEU A 303 -14.18 -4.06 -13.39
CA LEU A 303 -13.98 -3.13 -12.29
C LEU A 303 -14.85 -3.54 -11.10
N TRP A 304 -14.24 -3.69 -9.93
CA TRP A 304 -14.94 -3.97 -8.68
C TRP A 304 -14.85 -2.74 -7.78
N ILE A 305 -15.99 -2.07 -7.60
CA ILE A 305 -16.10 -0.88 -6.75
C ILE A 305 -16.37 -1.34 -5.32
N GLN A 306 -15.44 -1.07 -4.41
CA GLN A 306 -15.44 -1.65 -3.06
C GLN A 306 -16.65 -1.24 -2.21
N HIS A 307 -17.09 0.01 -2.34
CA HIS A 307 -18.23 0.55 -1.61
C HIS A 307 -19.58 0.40 -2.34
N ASP A 308 -19.60 -0.19 -3.55
CA ASP A 308 -20.84 -0.41 -4.29
C ASP A 308 -21.63 -1.60 -3.71
N LYS A 309 -22.54 -1.30 -2.79
CA LYS A 309 -23.33 -2.30 -2.07
C LYS A 309 -24.14 -3.23 -2.99
N PRO A 310 -24.82 -2.76 -4.05
CA PRO A 310 -25.52 -3.65 -4.98
C PRO A 310 -24.58 -4.65 -5.67
N PHE A 311 -23.41 -4.21 -6.13
CA PHE A 311 -22.40 -5.10 -6.69
C PHE A 311 -21.87 -6.08 -5.64
N PHE A 312 -21.51 -5.60 -4.45
CA PHE A 312 -21.04 -6.43 -3.35
C PHE A 312 -22.04 -7.55 -2.99
N ASP A 313 -23.34 -7.22 -2.93
CA ASP A 313 -24.40 -8.21 -2.65
C ASP A 313 -24.57 -9.27 -3.74
N SER A 314 -24.04 -9.04 -4.94
CA SER A 314 -24.01 -10.01 -6.03
C SER A 314 -22.81 -10.96 -5.97
N LEU A 315 -21.81 -10.65 -5.15
CA LEU A 315 -20.59 -11.46 -5.02
C LEU A 315 -20.82 -12.69 -4.13
N ASN A 316 -20.16 -13.78 -4.49
CA ASN A 316 -19.93 -14.89 -3.56
C ASN A 316 -18.86 -14.48 -2.54
N LEU A 317 -19.24 -14.39 -1.26
CA LEU A 317 -18.34 -14.06 -0.16
C LEU A 317 -17.63 -15.30 0.40
N SER A 318 -16.52 -15.10 1.10
CA SER A 318 -15.80 -16.14 1.85
C SER A 318 -16.76 -16.97 2.71
N PRO A 319 -16.67 -18.32 2.68
CA PRO A 319 -15.54 -19.13 2.23
C PRO A 319 -15.48 -19.40 0.71
N ALA A 320 -16.39 -18.87 -0.09
CA ALA A 320 -16.25 -18.90 -1.54
C ALA A 320 -15.04 -18.06 -2.00
N LEU A 321 -14.57 -18.33 -3.21
CA LEU A 321 -13.41 -17.68 -3.80
C LEU A 321 -13.61 -17.50 -5.30
N TYR A 322 -12.77 -16.65 -5.87
CA TYR A 322 -12.58 -16.48 -7.30
C TYR A 322 -11.17 -16.98 -7.66
N GLN A 323 -11.06 -17.64 -8.81
CA GLN A 323 -9.82 -18.13 -9.41
C GLN A 323 -9.74 -17.69 -10.86
#